data_AF-A0A6N8FA82-F1
#
_entry.id   AF-A0A6N8FA82-F1
#
_cell.length_a   1.000
_cell.length_b   1.000
_cell.length_c   1.000
_cell.angle_alpha   90.00
_cell.angle_beta   90.00
_cell.angle_gamma   90.00
#
_symmetry.space_group_name_H-M   'P 1'
#
loop_
_entity.id
_entity.type
_entity.pdbx_description
1 polymer ?
#
loop_
_entity_poly.entity_id
_entity_poly.type
_entity_poly.pdbx_seq_one_letter_code
_entity_poly.pdbx_strand_id
1 'polypeptide(L)'
;MSGLEGAWYSNKRWVWLLLPLTVLFWLVSNLRRGLFKLGVKKQIKANVPVIVVGNITVGGTGKTPFVIYLVKLLQGLGYTPAIVSRGYGANTKIGPSFPRLVNAISDPSLTGDEPNLLALRTGVPVVIDSDRTKAVKYASQINGVNIVVSDDGLQHYKMARDIEVVLVDGARYFGNGYLLPMGPLREPISRLKSVDLPWSIQAF
;
A
#
# COMPACT_ATOMS: atom_id res chain seq x y z
N MET A 1 -4.25 -22.24 0.96
CA MET A 1 -5.38 -21.28 0.86
C MET A 1 -6.26 -21.49 2.06
N SER A 2 -6.54 -20.44 2.83
CA SER A 2 -7.48 -20.57 3.96
C SER A 2 -8.88 -20.94 3.44
N GLY A 3 -9.72 -21.60 4.25
CA GLY A 3 -11.09 -21.96 3.84
C GLY A 3 -11.95 -20.77 3.40
N LEU A 4 -11.64 -19.57 3.89
CA LEU A 4 -12.30 -18.31 3.54
C LEU A 4 -11.82 -17.76 2.18
N GLU A 5 -10.51 -17.78 1.91
CA GLU A 5 -9.98 -17.40 0.59
C GLU A 5 -10.57 -18.28 -0.50
N GLY A 6 -10.61 -19.60 -0.28
CA GLY A 6 -11.24 -20.52 -1.22
C GLY A 6 -12.72 -20.20 -1.46
N ALA A 7 -13.46 -19.80 -0.42
CA ALA A 7 -14.89 -19.47 -0.54
C ALA A 7 -15.15 -18.21 -1.36
N TRP A 8 -14.28 -17.20 -1.28
CA TRP A 8 -14.38 -15.97 -2.07
C TRP A 8 -14.23 -16.19 -3.57
N TYR A 9 -13.42 -17.17 -3.97
CA TYR A 9 -13.16 -17.47 -5.39
C TYR A 9 -13.97 -18.67 -5.92
N SER A 10 -14.77 -19.33 -5.07
CA SER A 10 -15.65 -20.45 -5.45
C SER A 10 -17.14 -20.20 -5.19
N ASN A 11 -17.53 -18.95 -4.92
CA ASN A 11 -18.93 -18.50 -4.73
C ASN A 11 -19.74 -19.36 -3.73
N LYS A 12 -19.12 -19.77 -2.62
CA LYS A 12 -19.80 -20.57 -1.59
C LYS A 12 -20.91 -19.75 -0.92
N ARG A 13 -22.12 -20.31 -0.82
CA ARG A 13 -23.29 -19.61 -0.26
C ARG A 13 -23.19 -19.27 1.23
N TRP A 14 -22.31 -19.91 1.99
CA TRP A 14 -22.16 -19.61 3.42
C TRP A 14 -21.57 -18.22 3.69
N VAL A 15 -20.88 -17.59 2.71
CA VAL A 15 -20.33 -16.23 2.87
C VAL A 15 -21.41 -15.17 3.12
N TRP A 16 -22.67 -15.47 2.78
CA TRP A 16 -23.81 -14.60 3.08
C TRP A 16 -24.05 -14.40 4.58
N LEU A 17 -23.61 -15.34 5.43
CA LEU A 17 -23.63 -15.17 6.88
C LEU A 17 -22.71 -14.02 7.35
N LEU A 18 -21.74 -13.62 6.52
CA LEU A 18 -20.81 -12.52 6.78
C LEU A 18 -21.33 -11.16 6.28
N LEU A 19 -22.54 -11.11 5.71
CA LEU A 19 -23.14 -9.88 5.20
C LEU A 19 -23.22 -8.78 6.28
N PRO A 20 -23.67 -9.03 7.53
CA PRO A 20 -23.76 -7.99 8.55
C PRO A 20 -22.39 -7.36 8.86
N LEU A 21 -21.34 -8.18 8.91
CA LEU A 21 -19.97 -7.68 9.12
C LEU A 21 -19.48 -6.86 7.93
N THR A 22 -19.88 -7.24 6.72
CA THR A 22 -19.50 -6.53 5.49
C THR A 22 -20.18 -5.17 5.40
N VAL A 23 -21.45 -5.08 5.80
CA VAL A 23 -22.18 -3.81 5.91
C VAL A 23 -21.53 -2.89 6.94
N LEU A 24 -21.17 -3.43 8.11
CA LEU A 24 -20.45 -2.67 9.14
C LEU A 24 -19.09 -2.18 8.63
N PHE A 25 -18.33 -3.04 7.96
CA PHE A 25 -17.05 -2.68 7.35
C PHE A 25 -17.20 -1.56 6.31
N TRP A 26 -18.22 -1.65 5.45
CA TRP A 26 -18.55 -0.63 4.47
C TRP A 26 -18.91 0.71 5.13
N LEU A 27 -19.74 0.71 6.17
CA LEU A 27 -20.13 1.92 6.90
C LEU A 27 -18.91 2.62 7.50
N VAL A 28 -18.08 1.89 8.26
CA VAL A 28 -16.88 2.44 8.89
C VAL A 28 -15.88 2.97 7.85
N SER A 29 -15.69 2.24 6.75
CA SER A 29 -14.77 2.63 5.69
C SER A 29 -15.22 3.89 4.94
N ASN A 30 -16.51 4.01 4.62
CA ASN A 30 -17.06 5.18 3.95
C ASN A 30 -17.11 6.39 4.88
N LEU A 31 -17.47 6.22 6.14
CA LEU A 31 -17.44 7.29 7.13
C LEU A 31 -16.01 7.85 7.26
N ARG A 32 -15.02 6.97 7.44
CA ARG A 32 -13.61 7.38 7.51
C ARG A 32 -13.20 8.18 6.27
N ARG A 33 -13.55 7.74 5.06
CA ARG A 33 -13.26 8.48 3.82
C ARG A 33 -13.96 9.82 3.75
N GLY A 34 -15.26 9.86 4.08
CA GLY A 34 -16.07 11.07 4.08
C GLY A 34 -15.43 12.15 4.95
N LEU A 35 -14.94 11.78 6.14
CA LEU A 35 -14.25 12.72 7.04
C LEU A 35 -12.98 13.33 6.43
N PHE A 36 -12.24 12.60 5.60
CA PHE A 36 -11.07 13.16 4.91
C PHE A 36 -11.46 13.95 3.65
N LYS A 37 -12.47 13.50 2.89
CA LYS A 37 -12.96 14.21 1.71
C LYS A 37 -13.60 15.56 2.05
N LEU A 38 -14.34 15.62 3.16
CA LEU A 38 -14.99 16.83 3.67
C LEU A 38 -14.02 17.77 4.38
N GLY A 39 -12.73 17.47 4.43
CA GLY A 39 -11.71 18.31 5.07
C GLY A 39 -11.75 18.34 6.61
N VAL A 40 -12.67 17.59 7.24
CA VAL A 40 -12.76 17.46 8.71
C VAL A 40 -11.45 16.94 9.28
N LYS A 41 -10.78 16.03 8.57
CA LYS A 41 -9.42 15.58 8.89
C LYS A 41 -8.43 16.14 7.87
N LYS A 42 -7.43 16.89 8.37
CA LYS A 42 -6.37 17.48 7.55
C LYS A 42 -5.47 16.41 6.95
N GLN A 43 -5.20 16.53 5.66
CA GLN A 43 -4.12 15.83 4.99
C GLN A 43 -2.79 16.54 5.27
N ILE A 44 -1.73 15.78 5.47
CA ILE A 44 -0.39 16.30 5.67
C ILE A 44 0.39 16.11 4.37
N LYS A 45 0.81 17.23 3.78
CA LYS A 45 1.60 17.26 2.55
C LYS A 45 3.08 17.13 2.86
N ALA A 46 3.79 16.44 1.97
CA ALA A 46 5.25 16.42 1.94
C ALA A 46 5.77 17.54 1.05
N ASN A 47 7.07 17.85 1.16
CA ASN A 47 7.72 18.86 0.33
C ASN A 47 8.12 18.32 -1.06
N VAL A 48 7.91 17.02 -1.30
CA VAL A 48 8.19 16.31 -2.55
C VAL A 48 6.94 15.56 -3.00
N PRO A 49 6.76 15.30 -4.31
CA PRO A 49 5.63 14.52 -4.80
C PRO A 49 5.60 13.11 -4.20
N VAL A 50 4.39 12.60 -3.94
CA VAL A 50 4.14 11.28 -3.35
C VAL A 50 3.27 10.45 -4.28
N ILE A 51 3.82 9.33 -4.76
CA ILE A 51 3.09 8.30 -5.50
C ILE A 51 2.70 7.18 -4.54
N VAL A 52 1.42 6.82 -4.49
CA VAL A 52 0.93 5.70 -3.69
C VAL A 52 0.63 4.52 -4.58
N VAL A 53 1.28 3.39 -4.31
CA VAL A 53 0.96 2.09 -4.92
C VAL A 53 0.17 1.28 -3.90
N GLY A 54 -0.97 0.74 -4.29
CA GLY A 54 -1.69 -0.20 -3.44
C GLY A 54 -2.63 -1.10 -4.22
N ASN A 55 -3.44 -1.86 -3.49
CA ASN A 55 -4.42 -2.77 -4.04
C ASN A 55 -5.76 -2.66 -3.32
N ILE A 56 -6.83 -3.02 -4.04
CA ILE A 56 -8.19 -3.03 -3.48
C ILE A 56 -8.65 -4.42 -3.04
N THR A 57 -7.85 -5.47 -3.22
CA THR A 57 -8.12 -6.85 -2.77
C THR A 57 -7.19 -7.28 -1.64
N VAL A 58 -7.59 -8.28 -0.86
CA VAL A 58 -6.68 -9.00 0.06
C VAL A 58 -5.91 -10.06 -0.72
N GLY A 59 -4.60 -10.12 -0.49
CA GLY A 59 -3.68 -11.06 -1.15
C GLY A 59 -2.49 -10.35 -1.78
N GLY A 60 -1.54 -11.16 -2.27
CA GLY A 60 -0.39 -10.67 -3.03
C GLY A 60 -0.82 -10.27 -4.44
N THR A 61 -0.77 -8.98 -4.74
CA THR A 61 -1.21 -8.39 -6.02
C THR A 61 -0.05 -7.95 -6.91
N GLY A 62 1.15 -8.51 -6.69
CA GLY A 62 2.36 -8.12 -7.42
C GLY A 62 2.86 -6.70 -7.11
N LYS A 63 2.52 -6.14 -5.93
CA LYS A 63 2.97 -4.81 -5.48
C LYS A 63 4.49 -4.68 -5.47
N THR A 64 5.18 -5.60 -4.81
CA THR A 64 6.65 -5.49 -4.66
C THR A 64 7.37 -5.46 -6.02
N PRO A 65 7.09 -6.35 -7.00
CA PRO A 65 7.63 -6.22 -8.36
C PRO A 65 7.30 -4.89 -9.05
N PHE A 66 6.05 -4.41 -8.93
CA PHE A 66 5.65 -3.15 -9.55
C PHE A 66 6.33 -1.93 -8.91
N VAL A 67 6.47 -1.91 -7.58
CA VAL A 67 7.18 -0.84 -6.87
C VAL A 67 8.64 -0.80 -7.33
N ILE A 68 9.30 -1.95 -7.45
CA ILE A 68 10.68 -2.04 -7.99
C ILE A 68 10.74 -1.48 -9.41
N TYR A 69 9.80 -1.87 -10.28
CA TYR A 69 9.71 -1.37 -11.65
C TYR A 69 9.52 0.14 -11.68
N LEU A 70 8.56 0.68 -10.93
CA LEU A 70 8.25 2.11 -10.86
C LEU A 70 9.45 2.91 -10.37
N VAL A 71 10.14 2.44 -9.34
CA VAL A 71 11.33 3.11 -8.80
C VAL A 71 12.44 3.15 -9.84
N LYS A 72 12.69 2.05 -10.55
CA LYS A 72 13.69 2.01 -11.64
C LYS A 72 13.31 2.90 -12.81
N LEU A 73 12.03 2.95 -13.16
CA LEU A 73 11.51 3.87 -14.18
C LEU A 73 11.77 5.33 -13.79
N LEU A 74 11.45 5.71 -12.55
CA LEU A 74 11.70 7.05 -12.03
C LEU A 74 13.20 7.41 -12.04
N GLN A 75 14.07 6.48 -11.62
CA GLN A 75 15.52 6.65 -11.71
C GLN A 75 15.98 6.87 -13.16
N GLY A 76 15.45 6.08 -14.11
CA GLY A 76 15.74 6.25 -15.54
C GLY A 76 15.27 7.58 -16.12
N LEU A 77 14.26 8.20 -15.51
CA LEU A 77 13.78 9.54 -15.84
C LEU A 77 14.55 10.66 -15.11
N GLY A 78 15.59 10.34 -14.34
CA GLY A 78 16.42 11.30 -13.62
C GLY A 78 15.90 11.71 -12.24
N TYR A 79 14.85 11.07 -11.73
CA TYR A 79 14.41 11.27 -10.36
C TYR A 79 15.29 10.51 -9.35
N THR A 80 15.25 10.97 -8.11
CA THR A 80 15.94 10.40 -6.96
C THR A 80 14.88 9.94 -5.94
N PRO A 81 14.26 8.77 -6.17
CA PRO A 81 13.15 8.31 -5.36
C PRO A 81 13.59 7.81 -3.98
N ALA A 82 12.66 7.85 -3.03
CA ALA A 82 12.70 7.05 -1.81
C ALA A 82 11.41 6.22 -1.67
N ILE A 83 11.49 5.07 -1.02
CA ILE A 83 10.35 4.19 -0.78
C ILE A 83 9.91 4.33 0.67
N VAL A 84 8.60 4.37 0.91
CA VAL A 84 8.03 4.25 2.26
C VAL A 84 7.18 2.99 2.36
N SER A 85 7.36 2.23 3.44
CA SER A 85 6.62 0.99 3.70
C SER A 85 6.20 0.87 5.17
N ARG A 86 5.28 -0.05 5.48
CA ARG A 86 4.82 -0.30 6.86
C ARG A 86 5.91 -0.90 7.74
N GLY A 87 6.87 -1.62 7.14
CA GLY A 87 7.81 -2.46 7.89
C GLY A 87 7.15 -3.74 8.40
N TYR A 88 6.42 -4.46 7.53
CA TYR A 88 5.88 -5.76 7.92
C TYR A 88 7.03 -6.71 8.29
N GLY A 89 6.93 -7.39 9.42
CA GLY A 89 8.00 -8.23 9.97
C GLY A 89 9.16 -7.48 10.63
N ALA A 90 9.17 -6.14 10.63
CA ALA A 90 10.18 -5.37 11.34
C ALA A 90 10.02 -5.49 12.87
N ASN A 91 11.14 -5.62 13.58
CA ASN A 91 11.12 -5.64 15.04
C ASN A 91 10.91 -4.22 15.58
N THR A 92 9.82 -4.03 16.31
CA THR A 92 9.45 -2.72 16.87
C THR A 92 10.03 -2.45 18.25
N LYS A 93 10.57 -3.47 18.92
CA LYS A 93 11.13 -3.37 20.28
C LYS A 93 12.64 -3.20 20.27
N ILE A 94 13.31 -3.67 19.22
CA ILE A 94 14.77 -3.70 19.09
C ILE A 94 15.18 -2.90 17.84
N GLY A 95 16.28 -2.16 17.94
CA GLY A 95 16.85 -1.33 16.87
C GLY A 95 16.47 0.15 16.94
N PRO A 96 16.83 0.96 15.92
CA PRO A 96 16.62 2.41 15.90
C PRO A 96 15.14 2.81 16.01
N SER A 97 14.83 4.00 16.52
CA SER A 97 13.46 4.50 16.57
C SER A 97 12.84 4.64 15.16
N PHE A 98 11.51 4.58 15.09
CA PHE A 98 10.76 4.90 13.87
C PHE A 98 10.59 6.42 13.72
N PRO A 99 10.58 6.98 12.49
CA PRO A 99 10.80 6.31 11.20
C PRO A 99 12.23 5.76 11.05
N ARG A 100 12.35 4.54 10.52
CA ARG A 100 13.64 3.84 10.41
C ARG A 100 14.05 3.74 8.95
N LEU A 101 15.28 4.14 8.65
CA LEU A 101 15.90 3.95 7.35
C LEU A 101 16.40 2.51 7.19
N VAL A 102 16.16 1.94 6.02
CA VAL A 102 16.59 0.60 5.60
C VAL A 102 17.43 0.77 4.33
N ASN A 103 18.57 0.10 4.32
CA ASN A 103 19.53 0.06 3.22
C ASN A 103 19.94 -1.40 2.96
N ALA A 104 20.74 -1.63 1.91
CA ALA A 104 21.12 -2.99 1.49
C ALA A 104 21.94 -3.79 2.52
N ILE A 105 22.48 -3.14 3.56
CA ILE A 105 23.25 -3.79 4.64
C ILE A 105 22.47 -3.89 5.96
N SER A 106 21.20 -3.49 5.95
CA SER A 106 20.35 -3.55 7.14
C SER A 106 20.03 -5.00 7.50
N ASP A 107 19.92 -5.29 8.80
CA ASP A 107 19.57 -6.62 9.27
C ASP A 107 18.06 -6.88 9.04
N PRO A 108 17.68 -7.91 8.24
CA PRO A 108 16.29 -8.28 8.01
C PRO A 108 15.52 -8.63 9.28
N SER A 109 16.18 -9.16 10.31
CA SER A 109 15.54 -9.45 11.59
C SER A 109 15.03 -8.20 12.31
N LEU A 110 15.61 -7.03 12.01
CA LEU A 110 15.22 -5.74 12.58
C LEU A 110 14.26 -4.98 11.67
N THR A 111 14.45 -5.07 10.36
CA THR A 111 13.79 -4.19 9.37
C THR A 111 12.73 -4.88 8.52
N GLY A 112 12.66 -6.20 8.57
CA GLY A 112 11.73 -7.05 7.81
C GLY A 112 12.26 -7.41 6.42
N ASP A 113 11.88 -8.58 5.92
CA ASP A 113 12.40 -9.10 4.64
C ASP A 113 12.00 -8.25 3.43
N GLU A 114 10.76 -7.77 3.38
CA GLU A 114 10.25 -6.98 2.25
C GLU A 114 10.93 -5.61 2.12
N PRO A 115 11.09 -4.80 3.19
CA PRO A 115 11.88 -3.57 3.13
C PRO A 115 13.34 -3.78 2.69
N ASN A 116 13.99 -4.85 3.14
CA ASN A 116 15.35 -5.17 2.70
C ASN A 116 15.41 -5.56 1.23
N LEU A 117 14.47 -6.38 0.77
CA LEU A 117 14.37 -6.75 -0.63
C LEU A 117 14.21 -5.51 -1.51
N LEU A 118 13.34 -4.57 -1.11
CA LEU A 118 13.16 -3.31 -1.81
C LEU A 118 14.46 -2.49 -1.84
N ALA A 119 15.12 -2.31 -0.70
CA ALA A 119 16.37 -1.56 -0.61
C ALA A 119 17.47 -2.18 -1.48
N LEU A 120 17.62 -3.51 -1.43
CA LEU A 120 18.59 -4.26 -2.20
C LEU A 120 18.33 -4.20 -3.71
N ARG A 121 17.07 -4.33 -4.14
CA ARG A 121 16.71 -4.41 -5.57
C ARG A 121 16.65 -3.07 -6.29
N THR A 122 16.46 -1.98 -5.54
CA THR A 122 16.32 -0.63 -6.09
C THR A 122 17.54 0.26 -5.81
N GLY A 123 18.29 -0.03 -4.74
CA GLY A 123 19.41 0.80 -4.30
C GLY A 123 19.00 2.16 -3.74
N VAL A 124 17.71 2.37 -3.45
CA VAL A 124 17.19 3.66 -2.96
C VAL A 124 16.88 3.62 -1.46
N PRO A 125 16.83 4.77 -0.79
CA PRO A 125 16.41 4.84 0.61
C PRO A 125 15.02 4.22 0.82
N VAL A 126 14.90 3.26 1.72
CA VAL A 126 13.61 2.69 2.14
C VAL A 126 13.34 3.10 3.58
N VAL A 127 12.20 3.73 3.85
CA VAL A 127 11.82 4.19 5.19
C VAL A 127 10.61 3.42 5.68
N ILE A 128 10.73 2.81 6.85
CA ILE A 128 9.64 2.07 7.49
C ILE A 128 9.06 2.85 8.67
N ASP A 129 7.73 2.89 8.75
CA ASP A 129 6.96 3.36 9.91
C ASP A 129 5.51 2.85 9.78
N SER A 130 4.79 2.67 10.88
CA SER A 130 3.34 2.44 10.84
C SER A 130 2.55 3.70 10.48
N ASP A 131 3.05 4.88 10.84
CA ASP A 131 2.53 6.19 10.42
C ASP A 131 3.20 6.61 9.11
N ARG A 132 2.49 6.33 8.00
CA ARG A 132 2.97 6.66 6.66
C ARG A 132 3.31 8.14 6.48
N THR A 133 2.64 9.03 7.20
CA THR A 133 2.93 10.47 7.16
C THR A 133 4.32 10.78 7.70
N LYS A 134 4.69 10.16 8.83
CA LYS A 134 6.02 10.33 9.42
C LYS A 134 7.10 9.75 8.52
N ALA A 135 6.85 8.57 7.96
CA ALA A 135 7.76 7.95 6.99
C ALA A 135 8.00 8.84 5.77
N VAL A 136 6.94 9.38 5.15
CA VAL A 136 7.10 10.29 4.00
C VAL A 136 7.82 11.57 4.39
N LYS A 137 7.48 12.17 5.54
CA LYS A 137 8.15 13.38 6.00
C LYS A 137 9.65 13.12 6.18
N TYR A 138 10.02 12.02 6.84
CA TYR A 138 11.40 11.61 7.02
C TYR A 138 12.09 11.36 5.67
N ALA A 139 11.47 10.60 4.77
CA ALA A 139 12.00 10.32 3.43
C ALA A 139 12.26 11.61 2.62
N SER A 140 11.35 12.58 2.68
CA SER A 140 11.47 13.87 1.98
C SER A 140 12.60 14.77 2.50
N GLN A 141 13.17 14.47 3.67
CA GLN A 141 14.28 15.20 4.26
C GLN A 141 15.64 14.57 3.95
N ILE A 142 15.66 13.37 3.36
CA ILE A 142 16.89 12.72 2.94
C ILE A 142 17.50 13.51 1.79
N ASN A 143 18.79 13.84 1.90
CA ASN A 143 19.47 14.66 0.91
C ASN A 143 19.36 14.07 -0.49
N GLY A 144 18.98 14.91 -1.45
CA GLY A 144 18.82 14.53 -2.84
C GLY A 144 17.49 13.85 -3.17
N VAL A 145 16.67 13.40 -2.22
CA VAL A 145 15.37 12.78 -2.55
C VAL A 145 14.41 13.82 -3.10
N ASN A 146 13.83 13.55 -4.27
CA ASN A 146 12.90 14.47 -4.94
C ASN A 146 11.52 13.87 -5.25
N ILE A 147 11.29 12.60 -4.94
CA ILE A 147 9.99 11.93 -5.07
C ILE A 147 9.89 10.75 -4.09
N VAL A 148 8.69 10.47 -3.57
CA VAL A 148 8.46 9.36 -2.65
C VAL A 148 7.44 8.38 -3.22
N VAL A 149 7.76 7.08 -3.18
CA VAL A 149 6.86 5.98 -3.55
C VAL A 149 6.40 5.25 -2.29
N SER A 150 5.10 5.22 -2.03
CA SER A 150 4.52 4.51 -0.89
C SER A 150 3.98 3.14 -1.30
N ASP A 151 4.53 2.10 -0.69
CA ASP A 151 4.02 0.73 -0.80
C ASP A 151 2.90 0.51 0.24
N ASP A 152 1.70 0.24 -0.26
CA ASP A 152 0.46 0.04 0.50
C ASP A 152 0.03 1.25 1.35
N GLY A 153 -0.25 2.37 0.66
CA GLY A 153 -0.73 3.62 1.26
C GLY A 153 -2.22 3.93 1.06
N LEU A 154 -2.98 3.11 0.33
CA LEU A 154 -4.34 3.48 -0.11
C LEU A 154 -5.29 3.81 1.06
N GLN A 155 -5.13 3.11 2.19
CA GLN A 155 -5.92 3.29 3.40
C GLN A 155 -5.42 4.41 4.32
N HIS A 156 -4.25 5.00 4.03
CA HIS A 156 -3.61 6.05 4.84
C HIS A 156 -4.02 7.46 4.36
N TYR A 157 -5.33 7.76 4.39
CA TYR A 157 -5.89 9.04 3.90
C TYR A 157 -5.35 10.33 4.54
N LYS A 158 -4.66 10.23 5.70
CA LYS A 158 -4.00 11.36 6.37
C LYS A 158 -2.76 11.86 5.61
N MET A 159 -2.11 10.98 4.88
CA MET A 159 -0.97 11.31 4.02
C MET A 159 -1.52 11.86 2.70
N ALA A 160 -1.14 13.08 2.34
CA ALA A 160 -1.45 13.60 1.01
C ALA A 160 -0.66 12.80 -0.03
N ARG A 161 -1.26 12.65 -1.21
CA ARG A 161 -0.70 11.92 -2.34
C ARG A 161 -1.06 12.66 -3.61
N ASP A 162 -0.11 12.67 -4.53
CA ASP A 162 -0.22 13.39 -5.79
C ASP A 162 -0.63 12.43 -6.91
N ILE A 163 -0.23 11.16 -6.82
CA ILE A 163 -0.59 10.11 -7.77
C ILE A 163 -0.99 8.84 -7.02
N GLU A 164 -2.09 8.21 -7.43
CA GLU A 164 -2.56 6.92 -6.95
C GLU A 164 -2.51 5.85 -8.05
N VAL A 165 -1.73 4.81 -7.80
CA VAL A 165 -1.68 3.60 -8.63
C VAL A 165 -2.34 2.45 -7.89
N VAL A 166 -3.35 1.85 -8.52
CA VAL A 166 -4.02 0.66 -7.97
C VAL A 166 -3.69 -0.56 -8.81
N LEU A 167 -3.10 -1.55 -8.17
CA LEU A 167 -2.83 -2.84 -8.76
C LEU A 167 -4.03 -3.77 -8.62
N VAL A 168 -4.39 -4.39 -9.73
CA VAL A 168 -5.38 -5.45 -9.84
C VAL A 168 -4.66 -6.73 -10.25
N ASP A 169 -4.81 -7.77 -9.45
CA ASP A 169 -4.30 -9.11 -9.77
C ASP A 169 -5.06 -9.64 -11.00
N GLY A 170 -4.35 -9.86 -12.11
CA GLY A 170 -4.94 -10.33 -13.36
C GLY A 170 -5.34 -11.81 -13.36
N ALA A 171 -4.90 -12.61 -12.38
CA ALA A 171 -5.32 -14.00 -12.24
C ALA A 171 -6.54 -14.15 -11.33
N ARG A 172 -6.57 -13.41 -10.22
CA ARG A 172 -7.65 -13.49 -9.21
C ARG A 172 -8.74 -12.43 -9.40
N TYR A 173 -8.44 -11.34 -10.11
CA TYR A 173 -9.33 -10.18 -10.29
C TYR A 173 -9.96 -9.72 -8.95
N PHE A 174 -11.28 -9.85 -8.80
CA PHE A 174 -12.05 -9.31 -7.68
C PHE A 174 -12.77 -10.39 -6.86
N GLY A 175 -12.53 -11.68 -7.15
CA GLY A 175 -13.27 -12.80 -6.56
C GLY A 175 -14.78 -12.65 -6.73
N ASN A 176 -15.55 -12.86 -5.67
CA ASN A 176 -17.01 -12.70 -5.65
C ASN A 176 -17.51 -11.24 -5.69
N GLY A 177 -16.62 -10.25 -5.76
CA GLY A 177 -16.99 -8.82 -5.89
C GLY A 177 -17.50 -8.16 -4.62
N TYR A 178 -17.49 -8.84 -3.47
CA TYR A 178 -17.92 -8.28 -2.19
C TYR A 178 -16.75 -7.73 -1.37
N LEU A 179 -17.07 -6.79 -0.48
CA LEU A 179 -16.14 -6.27 0.52
C LEU A 179 -15.85 -7.31 1.61
N LEU A 180 -14.76 -7.10 2.32
CA LEU A 180 -14.44 -7.88 3.52
C LEU A 180 -15.56 -7.81 4.57
N PRO A 181 -15.80 -8.90 5.32
CA PRO A 181 -15.22 -10.24 5.16
C PRO A 181 -15.98 -11.16 4.17
N MET A 182 -17.11 -10.74 3.59
CA MET A 182 -17.89 -11.54 2.64
C MET A 182 -17.15 -11.81 1.31
N GLY A 183 -16.25 -10.92 0.92
CA GLY A 183 -15.41 -11.04 -0.25
C GLY A 183 -14.00 -10.48 -0.03
N PRO A 184 -13.15 -10.54 -1.06
CA PRO A 184 -11.73 -10.19 -0.93
C PRO A 184 -11.49 -8.67 -0.99
N LEU A 185 -12.50 -7.84 -1.29
CA LEU A 185 -12.28 -6.42 -1.54
C LEU A 185 -12.11 -5.62 -0.23
N ARG A 186 -11.03 -4.84 -0.15
CA ARG A 186 -10.79 -3.80 0.87
C ARG A 186 -11.50 -2.50 0.54
N GLU A 187 -11.71 -2.22 -0.75
CA GLU A 187 -12.37 -1.03 -1.26
C GLU A 187 -13.34 -1.44 -2.39
N PRO A 188 -14.46 -0.72 -2.60
CA PRO A 188 -15.37 -1.06 -3.69
C PRO A 188 -14.69 -0.88 -5.05
N ILE A 189 -15.05 -1.69 -6.05
CA ILE A 189 -14.50 -1.63 -7.43
C ILE A 189 -14.65 -0.22 -8.03
N SER A 190 -15.71 0.51 -7.67
CA SER A 190 -15.93 1.90 -8.08
C SER A 190 -14.77 2.84 -7.71
N ARG A 191 -13.91 2.47 -6.75
CA ARG A 191 -12.68 3.20 -6.42
C ARG A 191 -11.76 3.34 -7.62
N LEU A 192 -11.70 2.34 -8.51
CA LEU A 192 -10.85 2.37 -9.70
C LEU A 192 -11.18 3.55 -10.64
N LYS A 193 -12.38 4.14 -10.55
CA LYS A 193 -12.76 5.34 -11.32
C LYS A 193 -12.19 6.64 -10.76
N SER A 194 -11.59 6.60 -9.57
CA SER A 194 -11.11 7.79 -8.84
C SER A 194 -9.61 7.77 -8.57
N VAL A 195 -8.90 6.81 -9.17
CA VAL A 195 -7.43 6.72 -9.09
C VAL A 195 -6.85 7.13 -10.44
N ASP A 196 -5.62 7.63 -10.42
CA ASP A 196 -4.97 8.14 -11.63
C ASP A 196 -4.61 7.02 -12.59
N LEU A 197 -4.15 5.87 -12.05
CA LEU A 197 -3.70 4.74 -12.86
C LEU A 197 -4.17 3.38 -12.30
N PRO A 198 -5.22 2.76 -12.87
CA PRO A 198 -5.51 1.35 -12.64
C PRO A 198 -4.54 0.49 -13.48
N TRP A 199 -3.76 -0.37 -12.83
CA TRP A 199 -2.82 -1.28 -13.51
C TRP A 199 -3.18 -2.74 -13.23
N SER A 200 -3.24 -3.56 -14.27
CA SER A 200 -3.44 -5.01 -14.13
C SER A 200 -2.14 -5.75 -14.42
N ILE A 201 -1.73 -6.62 -13.50
CA ILE A 201 -0.60 -7.53 -13.71
C ILE A 201 -1.19 -8.86 -14.16
N GLN A 202 -1.08 -9.19 -15.45
CA GLN A 202 -1.15 -10.58 -15.89
C GLN A 202 0.18 -11.24 -15.51
N ALA A 203 0.10 -12.38 -14.83
CA ALA A 203 1.29 -13.17 -14.51
C ALA A 203 2.03 -13.47 -15.82
N PHE A 204 3.30 -13.06 -15.89
CA PHE A 204 4.24 -13.53 -16.92
C PHE A 204 4.48 -15.03 -16.76
#